data_AF-A0A1W1Z6C0-F1
#
_entry.id   AF-A0A1W1Z6C0-F1
#
_cell.length_a   1.000
_cell.length_b   1.000
_cell.length_c   1.000
_cell.angle_alpha   90.00
_cell.angle_beta   90.00
_cell.angle_gamma   90.00
#
_symmetry.space_group_name_H-M   'P 1'
#
loop_
_entity.id
_entity.type
_entity.pdbx_description
1 polymer ?
#
loop_
_entity_poly.entity_id
_entity_poly.type
_entity_poly.pdbx_seq_one_letter_code
_entity_poly.pdbx_strand_id
1 'polypeptide(L)'
;MRKDDALVMNIYRMNDRRGCLVMVVKGKPLKILNITEPLHFVGWMKQLSIAIDTGADQNCKYHLKCLDTAERVLKCRFVQAMVGLDLCFKQQARMKWEGSAREFAAAVDRMIARLPKFY
;
A
#
# COMPACT_ATOMS: atom_id res chain seq x y z
N MET A 1 15.70 -12.36 -9.89
CA MET A 1 14.43 -11.60 -9.91
C MET A 1 14.60 -10.43 -10.85
N ARG A 2 13.72 -10.27 -11.85
CA ARG A 2 13.85 -9.18 -12.84
C ARG A 2 13.53 -7.84 -12.17
N LYS A 3 14.26 -6.79 -12.57
CA LYS A 3 14.21 -5.43 -12.01
C LYS A 3 12.84 -4.74 -12.16
N ASP A 4 11.91 -5.35 -12.90
CA ASP A 4 10.63 -4.80 -13.31
C ASP A 4 9.47 -5.10 -12.34
N ASP A 5 9.65 -5.95 -11.33
CA ASP A 5 8.60 -6.36 -10.38
C ASP A 5 8.55 -5.51 -9.09
N ALA A 6 9.34 -4.44 -9.01
CA ALA A 6 9.45 -3.62 -7.81
C ALA A 6 8.15 -2.89 -7.47
N LEU A 7 7.70 -3.01 -6.21
CA LEU A 7 6.60 -2.22 -5.67
C LEU A 7 7.03 -0.77 -5.46
N VAL A 8 6.27 0.15 -6.03
CA VAL A 8 6.37 1.58 -5.71
C VAL A 8 5.06 2.04 -5.11
N MET A 9 5.13 2.71 -3.96
CA MET A 9 4.00 3.35 -3.32
C MET A 9 4.33 4.83 -3.11
N ASN A 10 3.43 5.71 -3.52
CA ASN A 10 3.52 7.14 -3.24
C ASN A 10 2.16 7.64 -2.81
N ILE A 11 2.15 8.63 -1.91
CA ILE A 11 0.96 9.40 -1.58
C ILE A 11 1.18 10.83 -2.05
N TYR A 12 0.18 11.39 -2.70
CA TYR A 12 0.16 12.80 -3.10
C TYR A 12 -0.98 13.52 -2.38
N ARG A 13 -0.80 14.81 -2.13
CA ARG A 13 -1.84 15.70 -1.61
C ARG A 13 -2.56 16.32 -2.80
N MET A 14 -3.88 16.17 -2.83
CA MET A 14 -4.77 16.82 -3.78
C MET A 14 -5.13 18.24 -3.29
N ASN A 15 -5.66 19.08 -4.18
CA ASN A 15 -5.97 20.49 -3.90
C ASN A 15 -6.94 20.68 -2.71
N ASP A 16 -7.80 19.70 -2.47
CA ASP A 16 -8.79 19.65 -1.39
C ASP A 16 -8.25 19.01 -0.09
N ARG A 17 -6.93 18.96 0.06
CA ARG A 17 -6.20 18.31 1.18
C ARG A 17 -6.38 16.78 1.26
N ARG A 18 -7.01 16.14 0.27
CA ARG A 18 -7.19 14.69 0.24
C ARG A 18 -5.95 13.98 -0.26
N GLY A 19 -5.86 12.69 0.03
CA GLY A 19 -4.78 11.83 -0.44
C GLY A 19 -5.08 11.21 -1.80
N CYS A 20 -4.04 11.04 -2.62
CA CYS A 20 -4.02 10.15 -3.77
C CYS A 20 -2.94 9.10 -3.54
N LEU A 21 -3.32 7.82 -3.41
CA LEU A 21 -2.37 6.71 -3.36
C LEU A 21 -2.08 6.25 -4.79
N VAL A 22 -0.79 6.16 -5.12
CA VAL A 22 -0.33 5.58 -6.37
C VAL A 22 0.50 4.36 -6.04
N MET A 23 0.04 3.20 -6.51
CA MET A 23 0.78 1.94 -6.44
C MET A 23 1.23 1.57 -7.85
N VAL A 24 2.53 1.33 -8.05
CA VAL A 24 3.04 0.84 -9.34
C VAL A 24 3.52 -0.58 -9.15
N VAL A 25 3.00 -1.48 -9.98
CA VAL A 25 3.38 -2.89 -10.03
C VAL A 25 3.65 -3.26 -11.46
N LYS A 26 4.80 -3.85 -11.77
CA LYS A 26 5.16 -4.25 -13.14
C LYS A 26 5.06 -3.08 -14.13
N GLY A 27 5.48 -1.89 -13.69
CA GLY A 27 5.37 -0.65 -14.46
C GLY A 27 3.96 -0.10 -14.66
N LYS A 28 2.90 -0.77 -14.16
CA LYS A 28 1.52 -0.34 -14.32
C LYS A 28 1.07 0.45 -13.08
N PRO A 29 0.79 1.76 -13.21
CA PRO A 29 0.30 2.55 -12.09
C PRO A 29 -1.20 2.28 -11.86
N LEU A 30 -1.56 2.05 -10.61
CA LEU A 30 -2.92 2.08 -10.10
C LEU A 30 -3.05 3.27 -9.15
N LYS A 31 -4.01 4.16 -9.44
CA LYS A 31 -4.28 5.36 -8.65
C LYS A 31 -5.58 5.21 -7.88
N ILE A 32 -5.56 5.60 -6.61
CA ILE A 32 -6.73 5.67 -5.75
C ILE A 32 -6.85 7.12 -5.29
N LEU A 33 -7.90 7.78 -5.76
CA LEU A 33 -8.16 9.19 -5.51
C LEU A 33 -9.00 9.36 -4.24
N ASN A 34 -9.01 10.59 -3.71
CA ASN A 34 -9.92 11.02 -2.64
C ASN A 34 -9.81 10.18 -1.35
N ILE A 35 -8.61 9.72 -0.99
CA ILE A 35 -8.36 9.05 0.29
C ILE A 35 -8.53 10.09 1.40
N THR A 36 -9.39 9.81 2.37
CA THR A 36 -9.74 10.73 3.45
C THR A 36 -8.80 10.61 4.65
N GLU A 37 -8.18 9.45 4.85
CA GLU A 37 -7.23 9.18 5.94
C GLU A 37 -5.86 8.71 5.42
N PRO A 38 -5.14 9.51 4.62
CA PRO A 38 -3.87 9.09 4.04
C PRO A 38 -2.79 8.81 5.10
N LEU A 39 -2.74 9.59 6.18
CA LEU A 39 -1.76 9.39 7.26
C LEU A 39 -2.01 8.10 8.05
N HIS A 40 -3.28 7.73 8.26
CA HIS A 40 -3.62 6.48 8.92
C HIS A 40 -3.18 5.28 8.09
N PHE A 41 -3.39 5.33 6.77
CA PHE A 41 -2.87 4.31 5.86
C PHE A 41 -1.34 4.20 5.94
N VAL A 42 -0.61 5.32 5.96
CA VAL A 42 0.85 5.32 6.08
C VAL A 42 1.31 4.69 7.39
N GLY A 43 0.69 5.08 8.51
CA GLY A 43 0.99 4.51 9.83
C GLY A 43 0.76 3.01 9.85
N TRP A 44 -0.37 2.55 9.29
CA TRP A 44 -0.69 1.14 9.19
C TRP A 44 0.34 0.36 8.35
N MET A 45 0.74 0.88 7.20
CA MET A 45 1.77 0.25 6.36
C MET A 45 3.12 0.17 7.08
N LYS A 46 3.48 1.18 7.87
CA LYS A 46 4.71 1.14 8.67
C LYS A 46 4.64 0.09 9.78
N GLN A 47 3.52 0.02 10.50
CA GLN A 47 3.29 -1.01 11.52
C GLN A 47 3.35 -2.42 10.91
N LEU A 48 2.71 -2.62 9.75
CA LEU A 48 2.76 -3.89 9.03
C LEU A 48 4.19 -4.26 8.62
N SER A 49 4.97 -3.29 8.11
CA SER A 49 6.38 -3.52 7.77
C SER A 49 7.21 -3.95 8.98
N ILE A 50 6.98 -3.34 10.15
CA ILE A 50 7.68 -3.72 11.40
C ILE A 50 7.24 -5.12 11.85
N ALA A 51 5.94 -5.41 11.82
CA ALA A 51 5.40 -6.71 12.22
C ALA A 51 5.98 -7.86 11.38
N ILE A 52 6.06 -7.66 10.06
CA ILE A 52 6.68 -8.63 9.13
C ILE A 52 8.17 -8.84 9.47
N ASP A 53 8.91 -7.77 9.76
CA ASP A 53 10.33 -7.83 10.12
C ASP A 53 10.56 -8.62 11.43
N THR A 54 9.64 -8.53 12.38
CA THR A 54 9.68 -9.30 13.64
C THR A 54 9.25 -10.76 13.49
N GLY A 55 8.94 -11.23 12.28
CA GLY A 55 8.56 -12.62 12.00
C GLY A 55 7.13 -12.99 12.41
N ALA A 56 6.26 -12.01 12.65
CA ALA A 56 4.86 -12.29 12.94
C ALA A 56 4.14 -12.81 11.69
N ASP A 57 3.30 -13.83 11.84
CA ASP A 57 2.37 -14.23 10.77
C ASP A 57 1.33 -13.11 10.58
N GLN A 58 1.33 -12.49 9.41
CA GLN A 58 0.51 -11.32 9.11
C GLN A 58 -0.36 -11.59 7.90
N ASN A 59 -1.54 -12.17 8.17
CA ASN A 59 -2.67 -12.18 7.26
C ASN A 59 -3.68 -11.13 7.71
N CYS A 60 -3.62 -9.94 7.13
CA CYS A 60 -4.41 -8.79 7.56
C CYS A 60 -5.09 -8.06 6.39
N LYS A 61 -6.06 -7.21 6.72
CA LYS A 61 -6.83 -6.42 5.75
C LYS A 61 -6.90 -4.98 6.23
N TYR A 62 -6.69 -4.04 5.33
CA TYR A 62 -6.89 -2.61 5.56
C TYR A 62 -7.98 -2.08 4.63
N HIS A 63 -8.97 -1.40 5.20
CA HIS A 63 -10.02 -0.74 4.44
C HIS A 63 -9.59 0.69 4.12
N LEU A 64 -9.38 0.98 2.83
CA LEU A 64 -9.05 2.32 2.39
C LEU A 64 -10.31 3.20 2.43
N LYS A 65 -10.30 4.18 3.32
CA LYS A 65 -11.35 5.20 3.38
C LYS A 65 -11.17 6.21 2.26
N CYS A 66 -12.13 6.22 1.35
CA CYS A 66 -12.24 7.16 0.25
C CYS A 66 -13.61 7.85 0.34
N LEU A 67 -13.80 8.95 -0.39
CA LEU A 67 -15.09 9.65 -0.38
C LEU A 67 -16.21 8.98 -1.14
N ASP A 68 -15.88 8.17 -2.13
CA ASP A 68 -16.90 7.34 -2.76
C ASP A 68 -17.30 6.19 -1.84
N THR A 69 -18.49 5.65 -2.07
CA THR A 69 -19.01 4.50 -1.32
C THR A 69 -18.37 3.18 -1.74
N ALA A 70 -17.35 3.20 -2.61
CA ALA A 70 -16.74 1.99 -3.12
C ALA A 70 -15.76 1.42 -2.10
N GLU A 71 -16.09 0.24 -1.57
CA GLU A 71 -15.19 -0.49 -0.69
C GLU A 71 -13.91 -0.89 -1.42
N ARG A 72 -12.78 -0.46 -0.86
CA ARG A 72 -11.43 -0.80 -1.31
C ARG A 72 -10.68 -1.43 -0.14
N VAL A 73 -10.21 -2.65 -0.34
CA VAL A 73 -9.53 -3.42 0.71
C VAL A 73 -8.16 -3.82 0.22
N LEU A 74 -7.12 -3.43 0.94
CA LEU A 74 -5.76 -3.94 0.76
C LEU A 74 -5.59 -5.15 1.68
N LYS A 75 -5.42 -6.33 1.09
CA LYS A 75 -5.10 -7.56 1.82
C LYS A 75 -3.59 -7.76 1.80
N CYS A 76 -3.02 -8.10 2.94
CA CYS A 76 -1.64 -8.51 3.06
C CYS A 76 -1.59 -9.96 3.55
N ARG A 77 -0.71 -10.75 2.93
CA ARG A 77 -0.32 -12.09 3.36
C ARG A 77 1.19 -12.18 3.47
N PHE A 78 1.69 -12.84 4.50
CA PHE A 78 3.13 -13.10 4.66
C PHE A 78 3.36 -14.59 4.83
N VAL A 79 4.03 -15.22 3.86
CA VAL A 79 4.28 -16.66 3.85
C VAL A 79 5.70 -16.92 3.35
N GLN A 80 6.48 -17.73 4.06
CA GLN A 80 7.84 -18.13 3.65
C GLN A 80 8.73 -16.92 3.25
N ALA A 81 8.76 -15.87 4.08
CA ALA A 81 9.51 -14.63 3.84
C ALA A 81 9.05 -13.79 2.63
N MET A 82 7.91 -14.12 2.02
CA MET A 82 7.31 -13.39 0.91
C MET A 82 6.05 -12.65 1.36
N VAL A 83 5.97 -11.38 0.98
CA VAL A 83 4.81 -10.51 1.19
C VAL A 83 3.98 -10.50 -0.07
N GLY A 84 2.71 -10.89 0.04
CA GLY A 84 1.70 -10.73 -0.99
C GLY A 84 0.74 -9.59 -0.65
N LEU A 85 0.52 -8.67 -1.58
CA LEU A 85 -0.47 -7.59 -1.48
C LEU A 85 -1.52 -7.74 -2.56
N ASP A 86 -2.79 -7.80 -2.16
CA ASP A 86 -3.94 -7.80 -3.07
C ASP A 86 -4.84 -6.60 -2.76
N LEU A 87 -4.97 -5.68 -3.71
CA LEU A 87 -5.92 -4.57 -3.61
C LEU A 87 -7.21 -4.95 -4.32
N CYS A 88 -8.28 -5.10 -3.55
CA CYS A 88 -9.60 -5.53 -4.01
C CYS A 88 -10.61 -4.38 -4.06
N PHE A 89 -11.40 -4.33 -5.13
CA PHE A 89 -12.54 -3.41 -5.31
C PHE A 89 -13.80 -4.26 -5.44
N LYS A 90 -14.80 -4.11 -4.55
CA LYS A 90 -16.01 -4.96 -4.53
C LYS A 90 -15.67 -6.45 -4.70
N GLN A 91 -14.71 -6.94 -3.91
CA GLN A 91 -14.18 -8.31 -3.90
C GLN A 91 -13.32 -8.75 -5.11
N GLN A 92 -13.19 -7.95 -6.18
CA GLN A 92 -12.31 -8.27 -7.31
C GLN A 92 -10.91 -7.68 -7.11
N ALA A 93 -9.86 -8.49 -7.23
CA ALA A 93 -8.48 -8.03 -7.18
C ALA A 93 -8.17 -7.15 -8.41
N ARG A 94 -7.85 -5.88 -8.17
CA ARG A 94 -7.47 -4.90 -9.19
C ARG A 94 -5.96 -4.74 -9.33
N MET A 95 -5.23 -5.07 -8.26
CA MET A 95 -3.79 -5.14 -8.26
C MET A 95 -3.36 -6.28 -7.35
N LYS A 96 -2.31 -6.97 -7.78
CA LYS A 96 -1.62 -8.01 -7.03
C LYS A 96 -0.13 -7.76 -7.12
N TRP A 97 0.55 -7.84 -5.99
CA TRP A 97 2.00 -7.81 -5.93
C TRP A 97 2.50 -8.88 -4.97
N GLU A 98 3.66 -9.43 -5.26
CA GLU A 98 4.37 -10.36 -4.40
C GLU A 98 5.85 -10.03 -4.47
N GLY A 99 6.52 -10.02 -3.32
CA GLY A 99 7.95 -9.76 -3.23
C GLY A 99 8.47 -10.01 -1.82
N SER A 100 9.76 -9.77 -1.62
CA SER A 100 10.39 -9.99 -0.32
C SER A 100 9.92 -8.97 0.73
N ALA A 101 10.01 -9.35 2.01
CA ALA A 101 9.81 -8.42 3.13
C ALA A 101 10.67 -7.16 3.00
N ARG A 102 11.93 -7.31 2.54
CA ARG A 102 12.87 -6.20 2.32
C ARG A 102 12.38 -5.23 1.25
N GLU A 103 11.85 -5.72 0.13
CA GLU A 103 11.31 -4.87 -0.93
C GLU A 103 10.05 -4.13 -0.49
N PHE A 104 9.19 -4.83 0.26
CA PHE A 104 8.01 -4.24 0.87
C PHE A 104 8.40 -3.10 1.82
N ALA A 105 9.30 -3.35 2.77
CA ALA A 105 9.79 -2.35 3.72
C ALA A 105 10.41 -1.14 3.00
N ALA A 106 11.24 -1.39 1.99
CA ALA A 106 11.85 -0.32 1.20
C ALA A 106 10.80 0.50 0.44
N ALA A 107 9.71 -0.11 -0.04
CA ALA A 107 8.61 0.62 -0.68
C ALA A 107 7.83 1.48 0.32
N VAL A 108 7.58 0.98 1.53
CA VAL A 108 6.95 1.73 2.63
C VAL A 108 7.81 2.92 3.05
N ASP A 109 9.11 2.71 3.26
CA ASP A 109 10.02 3.77 3.69
C ASP A 109 10.16 4.86 2.62
N ARG A 110 10.20 4.49 1.33
CA ARG A 110 10.15 5.47 0.22
C ARG A 110 8.86 6.28 0.21
N MET A 111 7.72 5.65 0.47
CA MET A 111 6.42 6.34 0.55
C MET A 111 6.42 7.38 1.68
N ILE A 112 6.94 7.01 2.86
CA ILE A 112 7.03 7.90 4.02
C ILE A 112 7.98 9.07 3.75
N ALA A 113 9.16 8.80 3.18
CA ALA A 113 10.15 9.83 2.86
C ALA A 113 9.63 10.88 1.85
N ARG A 114 8.67 10.49 1.01
CA ARG A 114 8.04 11.36 0.00
C ARG A 114 6.67 11.87 0.41
N LEU A 115 6.26 11.64 1.66
CA LEU A 115 4.93 11.98 2.12
C LEU A 115 4.74 13.52 2.06
N PRO A 116 3.71 14.01 1.36
CA PRO A 116 3.45 15.44 1.31
C PRO A 116 3.02 15.90 2.69
N LYS A 117 3.34 17.15 3.01
CA LYS A 117 2.94 17.71 4.29
C LYS A 117 1.42 17.98 4.27
N PHE A 118 0.69 17.24 5.09
CA PHE A 118 -0.73 17.42 5.34
C PHE A 118 -0.90 18.37 6.55
N TYR A 119 -0.74 19.67 6.29
CA TYR A 119 -1.08 20.78 7.20
C TYR A 119 -2.32 21.54 6.69
#